data_AF-A0A965PCL5-F1
#
_entry.id   AF-A0A965PCL5-F1
#
_cell.length_a   1.000
_cell.length_b   1.000
_cell.length_c   1.000
_cell.angle_alpha   90.00
_cell.angle_beta   90.00
_cell.angle_gamma   90.00
#
_symmetry.space_group_name_H-M   'P 1'
#
loop_
_entity.id
_entity.type
_entity.pdbx_description
1 polymer ?
#
loop_
_entity_poly.entity_id
_entity_poly.type
_entity_poly.pdbx_seq_one_letter_code
_entity_poly.pdbx_strand_id
1 'polypeptide(L)'
;MGNLVVKWDTEAAHYYLSNGEPCHGDLRQARKAGAFPSVTTILKILESEALTKTKIDSAIAQAMTLPLIDGETSQEFAKRVLETNKADLAGVAEVGTQIHELAGFAVLKSDPGKYIKGFERHWEALTCWAKFLDEVVLSEEV
;
A
#
# COMPACT_ATOMS: atom_id res chain seq x y z
N MET A 1 -13.31 8.48 30.65
CA MET A 1 -14.01 7.44 29.86
C MET A 1 -13.40 7.48 28.46
N GLY A 2 -12.51 6.53 28.17
CA GLY A 2 -11.74 6.49 26.93
C GLY A 2 -12.62 6.12 25.75
N ASN A 3 -12.70 7.00 24.76
CA ASN A 3 -13.44 6.72 23.54
C ASN A 3 -12.56 5.93 22.58
N LEU A 4 -13.03 4.70 22.33
CA LEU A 4 -12.68 3.75 21.28
C LEU A 4 -11.96 4.38 20.07
N VAL A 5 -10.71 3.97 19.85
CA VAL A 5 -10.12 3.89 18.52
C VAL A 5 -10.77 2.68 17.84
N VAL A 6 -11.61 2.93 16.83
CA VAL A 6 -12.32 1.87 16.11
C VAL A 6 -11.36 1.16 15.15
N LYS A 7 -11.58 -0.15 15.06
CA LYS A 7 -10.90 -1.18 14.28
C LYS A 7 -10.44 -0.74 12.88
N TRP A 8 -9.30 -1.30 12.50
CA TRP A 8 -8.79 -1.51 11.15
C TRP A 8 -9.89 -1.48 10.09
N ASP A 9 -9.97 -0.36 9.38
CA ASP A 9 -10.53 -0.29 8.05
C ASP A 9 -9.34 -0.07 7.10
N THR A 10 -9.24 -0.88 6.07
CA THR A 10 -8.21 -0.79 5.02
C THR A 10 -8.17 0.57 4.32
N GLU A 11 -9.27 1.35 4.39
CA GLU A 11 -9.33 2.71 3.86
C GLU A 11 -9.06 3.82 4.90
N ALA A 12 -8.91 3.48 6.20
CA ALA A 12 -8.66 4.47 7.24
C ALA A 12 -7.23 5.05 7.15
N ALA A 13 -7.12 6.37 7.35
CA ALA A 13 -5.82 7.04 7.37
C ALA A 13 -4.98 6.59 8.58
N HIS A 14 -3.67 6.47 8.36
CA HIS A 14 -2.72 6.00 9.36
C HIS A 14 -2.12 7.18 10.14
N TYR A 15 -2.26 7.14 11.47
CA TYR A 15 -1.79 8.16 12.39
C TYR A 15 -0.92 7.52 13.48
N TYR A 16 -0.22 8.36 14.23
CA TYR A 16 0.55 7.99 15.40
C TYR A 16 0.11 8.81 16.61
N LEU A 17 -0.06 8.14 17.75
CA LEU A 17 -0.22 8.82 19.04
C LEU A 17 1.09 9.52 19.42
N SER A 18 1.04 10.41 20.42
CA SER A 18 2.23 11.15 20.89
C SER A 18 3.34 10.26 21.45
N ASN A 19 3.02 9.02 21.82
CA ASN A 19 3.98 8.00 22.28
C ASN A 19 4.56 7.16 21.12
N GLY A 20 4.16 7.42 19.87
CA GLY A 20 4.61 6.68 18.69
C GLY A 20 3.78 5.42 18.38
N GLU A 21 2.75 5.09 19.16
CA GLU A 21 1.89 3.95 18.86
C GLU A 21 1.00 4.24 17.64
N PRO A 22 0.86 3.30 16.69
CA PRO A 22 0.04 3.49 15.51
C PRO A 22 -1.45 3.46 15.85
N CYS A 23 -2.24 4.33 15.22
CA CYS A 23 -3.70 4.35 15.32
C CYS A 23 -4.34 4.70 13.96
N HIS A 24 -5.59 4.29 13.78
CA HIS A 24 -6.34 4.48 12.54
C HIS A 24 -7.68 5.15 12.81
N GLY A 25 -8.16 5.96 11.86
CA GLY A 25 -9.47 6.58 11.96
C GLY A 25 -9.66 7.74 10.98
N ASP A 26 -10.76 8.46 11.15
CA ASP A 26 -11.00 9.70 10.43
C ASP A 26 -10.24 10.89 11.07
N LEU A 27 -10.20 12.02 10.35
CA LEU A 27 -9.52 13.23 10.82
C LEU A 27 -10.10 13.76 12.15
N ARG A 28 -11.39 13.53 12.42
CA ARG A 28 -12.06 14.00 13.63
C ARG A 28 -11.62 13.17 14.84
N GLN A 29 -11.53 11.86 14.69
CA GLN A 29 -11.06 10.93 15.71
C GLN A 29 -9.59 11.19 16.02
N ALA A 30 -8.74 11.34 14.99
CA ALA A 30 -7.33 11.68 15.15
C ALA A 30 -7.13 12.99 15.94
N ARG A 31 -7.88 14.05 15.60
CA ARG A 31 -7.83 15.34 16.33
C ARG A 31 -8.26 15.20 17.78
N LYS A 32 -9.31 14.41 18.07
CA LYS A 32 -9.74 14.16 19.46
C LYS A 32 -8.69 13.41 20.27
N ALA A 33 -7.96 12.50 19.63
CA ALA A 33 -6.90 11.71 20.25
C ALA A 33 -5.55 12.44 20.34
N GLY A 34 -5.41 13.64 19.73
CA GLY A 34 -4.12 14.32 19.61
C GLY A 34 -3.11 13.55 18.75
N ALA A 35 -3.59 12.74 17.80
CA ALA A 35 -2.76 11.91 16.95
C ALA A 35 -2.20 12.70 15.76
N PHE A 36 -0.98 12.35 15.35
CA PHE A 36 -0.24 12.97 14.25
C PHE A 36 -0.35 12.11 12.98
N PRO A 37 -0.49 12.71 11.79
CA PRO A 37 -0.56 11.95 10.55
C PRO A 37 0.78 11.26 10.25
N SER A 38 0.72 10.06 9.69
CA SER A 38 1.91 9.40 9.14
C SER A 38 2.45 10.15 7.93
N VAL A 39 3.73 9.93 7.61
CA VAL A 39 4.38 10.52 6.42
C VAL A 39 3.60 10.19 5.15
N THR A 40 3.15 8.95 4.99
CA THR A 40 2.33 8.54 3.83
C THR A 40 1.00 9.29 3.78
N THR A 41 0.37 9.58 4.93
CA THR A 41 -0.87 10.37 4.98
C THR A 41 -0.63 11.82 4.55
N ILE A 42 0.51 12.40 4.92
CA ILE A 42 0.91 13.74 4.45
C ILE A 42 1.17 13.72 2.94
N LEU A 43 1.94 12.74 2.44
CA LEU A 43 2.28 12.64 1.03
C LEU A 43 1.06 12.44 0.13
N LYS A 44 0.02 11.74 0.60
CA LYS A 44 -1.25 11.58 -0.14
C LYS A 44 -1.96 12.91 -0.43
N ILE A 45 -1.66 13.98 0.31
CA ILE A 45 -2.20 15.32 0.00
C ILE A 45 -1.57 15.88 -1.28
N LEU A 46 -0.33 15.48 -1.59
CA LEU A 46 0.39 15.85 -2.79
C LEU A 46 0.07 14.84 -3.89
N GLU A 47 -1.15 14.88 -4.44
CA GLU A 47 -1.52 14.03 -5.58
C GLU A 47 -0.65 14.41 -6.79
N SER A 48 -0.08 13.42 -7.46
CA SER A 48 0.69 13.60 -8.70
C SER A 48 -0.25 13.61 -9.90
N GLU A 49 -0.23 14.69 -10.70
CA GLU A 49 -1.02 14.81 -11.94
C GLU A 49 -0.72 13.66 -12.92
N ALA A 50 0.54 13.22 -12.98
CA ALA A 50 0.94 12.07 -13.79
C ALA A 50 0.24 10.78 -13.33
N LEU A 51 0.09 10.58 -12.02
CA LEU A 51 -0.61 9.42 -11.47
C LEU A 51 -2.12 9.50 -11.78
N THR A 52 -2.72 10.69 -11.69
CA THR A 52 -4.13 10.90 -12.06
C THR A 52 -4.35 10.57 -13.53
N LYS A 53 -3.47 11.04 -14.42
CA LYS A 53 -3.54 10.72 -15.85
C LYS A 53 -3.48 9.22 -16.10
N THR A 54 -2.53 8.51 -15.49
CA THR A 54 -2.41 7.05 -15.64
C THR A 54 -3.66 6.29 -15.17
N LYS A 55 -4.29 6.72 -14.06
CA LYS A 55 -5.56 6.14 -13.59
C LYS A 55 -6.67 6.32 -14.61
N ILE A 56 -6.77 7.51 -15.22
CA ILE A 56 -7.78 7.81 -16.25
C ILE A 56 -7.52 6.99 -17.51
N ASP A 57 -6.28 6.96 -18.01
CA ASP A 57 -5.91 6.20 -19.21
C ASP A 57 -6.21 4.71 -19.05
N SER A 58 -5.93 4.15 -17.87
CA SER A 58 -6.27 2.76 -17.53
C SER A 58 -7.78 2.51 -17.50
N ALA A 59 -8.57 3.42 -16.93
CA ALA A 59 -10.03 3.31 -16.92
C ALA A 59 -10.65 3.42 -18.33
N ILE A 60 -10.09 4.29 -19.19
CA ILE A 60 -10.50 4.41 -20.59
C ILE A 60 -10.18 3.12 -21.35
N ALA A 61 -8.97 2.58 -21.19
CA ALA A 61 -8.59 1.32 -21.83
C ALA A 61 -9.55 0.18 -21.44
N GLN A 62 -9.84 0.06 -20.14
CA GLN A 62 -10.81 -0.89 -19.59
C GLN A 62 -12.21 -0.72 -20.23
N ALA A 63 -12.71 0.51 -20.33
CA ALA A 63 -14.00 0.81 -20.94
C ALA A 63 -14.08 0.39 -22.42
N MET A 64 -12.96 0.49 -23.15
CA MET A 64 -12.89 0.11 -24.57
C MET A 64 -12.84 -1.41 -24.79
N THR A 65 -12.41 -2.18 -23.77
CA THR A 65 -12.23 -3.64 -23.88
C THR A 65 -13.34 -4.46 -23.22
N LEU A 66 -14.04 -3.87 -22.25
CA LEU A 66 -15.02 -4.58 -21.46
C LEU A 66 -16.32 -4.81 -22.27
N PRO A 67 -16.80 -6.05 -22.43
CA PRO A 67 -18.01 -6.32 -23.21
C PRO A 67 -19.24 -5.74 -22.50
N LEU A 68 -20.19 -5.21 -23.27
CA LEU A 68 -21.50 -4.76 -22.80
C LEU A 68 -22.38 -5.97 -22.44
N ILE A 69 -23.21 -5.81 -21.41
CA ILE A 69 -24.20 -6.81 -21.01
C ILE A 69 -25.58 -6.37 -21.51
N ASP A 70 -26.37 -7.31 -22.05
CA ASP A 70 -27.72 -7.02 -22.52
C ASP A 70 -28.61 -6.50 -21.39
N GLY A 71 -29.25 -5.35 -21.62
CA GLY A 71 -30.10 -4.68 -20.63
C GLY A 71 -29.35 -3.84 -19.59
N GLU A 72 -28.02 -3.77 -19.67
CA GLU A 72 -27.19 -2.93 -18.79
C GLU A 72 -27.35 -1.45 -19.16
N THR A 73 -27.58 -0.61 -18.15
CA THR A 73 -27.57 0.85 -18.31
C THR A 73 -26.15 1.38 -18.42
N SER A 74 -25.98 2.58 -18.99
CA SER A 74 -24.66 3.22 -19.09
C SER A 74 -23.99 3.44 -17.73
N GLN A 75 -24.78 3.69 -16.67
CA GLN A 75 -24.28 3.86 -15.31
C GLN A 75 -23.80 2.54 -14.71
N GLU A 76 -24.51 1.44 -14.94
CA GLU A 76 -24.10 0.10 -14.51
C GLU A 76 -22.82 -0.33 -15.22
N PHE A 77 -22.71 -0.07 -16.53
CA PHE A 77 -21.50 -0.30 -17.29
C PHE A 77 -20.31 0.48 -16.73
N ALA A 78 -20.48 1.78 -16.50
CA ALA A 78 -19.42 2.64 -15.95
C ALA A 78 -18.96 2.17 -14.56
N LYS A 79 -19.90 1.73 -13.71
CA LYS A 79 -19.57 1.15 -12.40
C LYS A 79 -18.75 -0.13 -12.54
N ARG A 80 -19.13 -1.01 -13.46
CA ARG A 80 -18.43 -2.28 -13.72
C ARG A 80 -17.02 -2.06 -14.25
N VAL A 81 -16.82 -1.09 -15.15
CA VAL A 81 -15.48 -0.67 -15.60
C VAL A 81 -14.58 -0.26 -14.42
N LEU A 82 -15.11 0.54 -13.48
CA LEU A 82 -14.36 0.93 -12.28
C LEU A 82 -14.07 -0.25 -11.36
N GLU A 83 -15.02 -1.18 -11.19
CA GLU A 83 -14.84 -2.38 -10.39
C GLU A 83 -13.78 -3.31 -11.00
N THR A 84 -13.79 -3.50 -12.32
CA THR A 84 -12.77 -4.29 -13.03
C THR A 84 -11.38 -3.64 -12.89
N ASN A 85 -11.29 -2.32 -13.06
CA ASN A 85 -10.04 -1.60 -12.86
C ASN A 85 -9.48 -1.78 -11.42
N LYS A 86 -10.35 -1.76 -10.41
CA LYS A 86 -9.96 -2.05 -9.02
C LYS A 86 -9.54 -3.51 -8.80
N ALA A 87 -10.21 -4.46 -9.46
CA ALA A 87 -9.88 -5.87 -9.35
C ALA A 87 -8.48 -6.18 -9.88
N ASP A 88 -8.02 -5.51 -10.93
CA ASP A 88 -6.65 -5.65 -11.45
C ASP A 88 -5.58 -5.22 -10.43
N LEU A 89 -5.93 -4.28 -9.54
CA LEU A 89 -5.06 -3.80 -8.47
C LEU A 89 -5.19 -4.63 -7.18
N ALA A 90 -6.16 -5.55 -7.12
CA ALA A 90 -6.38 -6.39 -5.95
C ALA A 90 -5.17 -7.30 -5.74
N GLY A 91 -4.67 -7.35 -4.50
CA GLY A 91 -3.52 -8.17 -4.13
C GLY A 91 -2.15 -7.54 -4.42
N VAL A 92 -2.06 -6.42 -5.14
CA VAL A 92 -0.77 -5.71 -5.35
C VAL A 92 -0.22 -5.19 -4.01
N ALA A 93 -1.09 -4.70 -3.12
CA ALA A 93 -0.69 -4.27 -1.78
C ALA A 93 -0.15 -5.44 -0.93
N GLU A 94 -0.79 -6.61 -1.03
CA GLU A 94 -0.37 -7.83 -0.31
C GLU A 94 0.99 -8.33 -0.81
N VAL A 95 1.20 -8.31 -2.13
CA VAL A 95 2.50 -8.59 -2.76
C VAL A 95 3.58 -7.64 -2.21
N GLY A 96 3.27 -6.35 -2.09
CA GLY A 96 4.15 -5.36 -1.48
C GLY A 96 4.50 -5.71 -0.03
N THR A 97 3.51 -6.04 0.79
CA THR A 97 3.71 -6.47 2.19
C THR A 97 4.65 -7.67 2.27
N GLN A 98 4.43 -8.69 1.45
CA GLN A 98 5.27 -9.89 1.44
C GLN A 98 6.72 -9.59 1.02
N ILE A 99 6.92 -8.71 0.04
CA ILE A 99 8.26 -8.27 -0.37
C ILE A 99 8.94 -7.48 0.77
N HIS A 100 8.21 -6.62 1.49
CA HIS A 100 8.75 -5.90 2.64
C HIS A 100 9.14 -6.84 3.79
N GLU A 101 8.34 -7.88 4.06
CA GLU A 101 8.69 -8.92 5.02
C GLU A 101 9.95 -9.69 4.60
N LEU A 102 10.04 -10.10 3.33
CA LEU A 102 11.24 -10.73 2.74
C LEU A 102 12.47 -9.84 2.87
N ALA A 103 12.34 -8.54 2.62
CA ALA A 103 13.44 -7.60 2.82
C ALA A 103 13.90 -7.59 4.28
N GLY A 104 12.97 -7.61 5.23
CA GLY A 104 13.28 -7.74 6.67
C GLY A 104 14.09 -9.00 6.99
N PHE A 105 13.70 -10.16 6.45
CA PHE A 105 14.46 -11.40 6.60
C PHE A 105 15.86 -11.29 5.99
N ALA A 106 16.00 -10.66 4.81
CA ALA A 106 17.29 -10.48 4.15
C ALA A 106 18.24 -9.60 4.97
N VAL A 107 17.75 -8.46 5.50
CA VAL A 107 18.53 -7.55 6.35
C VAL A 107 18.96 -8.23 7.65
N LEU A 108 18.05 -8.97 8.29
CA LEU A 108 18.31 -9.69 9.54
C LEU A 108 19.08 -11.00 9.34
N LYS A 109 19.38 -11.37 8.09
CA LYS A 109 20.04 -12.63 7.71
C LYS A 109 19.34 -13.87 8.30
N SER A 110 18.01 -13.84 8.36
CA SER A 110 17.16 -14.90 8.91
C SER A 110 16.42 -15.67 7.82
N ASP A 111 15.94 -16.88 8.15
CA ASP A 111 15.23 -17.74 7.20
C ASP A 111 13.80 -17.22 6.94
N PRO A 112 13.46 -16.82 5.70
CA PRO A 112 12.12 -16.38 5.33
C PRO A 112 11.11 -17.54 5.15
N GLY A 113 11.56 -18.80 5.13
CA GLY A 113 10.68 -19.98 5.04
C GLY A 113 9.64 -19.88 3.91
N LYS A 114 8.35 -19.97 4.25
CA LYS A 114 7.24 -20.00 3.28
C LYS A 114 7.11 -18.72 2.44
N TYR A 115 7.65 -17.60 2.89
CA TYR A 115 7.52 -16.32 2.20
C TYR A 115 8.28 -16.26 0.87
N ILE A 116 9.29 -17.11 0.67
CA ILE A 116 10.04 -17.18 -0.60
C ILE A 116 9.17 -17.70 -1.74
N LYS A 117 8.18 -18.56 -1.46
CA LYS A 117 7.47 -19.31 -2.50
C LYS A 117 6.77 -18.35 -3.48
N GLY A 118 7.19 -18.34 -4.74
CA GLY A 118 6.70 -17.42 -5.78
C GLY A 118 7.40 -16.06 -5.82
N PHE A 119 8.36 -15.83 -4.93
CA PHE A 119 9.16 -14.61 -4.79
C PHE A 119 10.67 -14.88 -4.87
N GLU A 120 11.08 -16.03 -5.42
CA GLU A 120 12.47 -16.50 -5.45
C GLU A 120 13.41 -15.45 -6.05
N ARG A 121 13.01 -14.81 -7.16
CA ARG A 121 13.79 -13.74 -7.80
C ARG A 121 13.91 -12.48 -6.94
N HIS A 122 12.85 -12.13 -6.21
CA HIS A 122 12.90 -11.00 -5.29
C HIS A 122 13.84 -11.32 -4.13
N TRP A 123 13.79 -12.55 -3.61
CA TRP A 123 14.71 -13.01 -2.56
C TRP A 123 16.18 -13.00 -3.01
N GLU A 124 16.49 -13.49 -4.20
CA GLU A 124 17.84 -13.43 -4.77
C GLU A 124 18.34 -11.98 -4.89
N ALA A 125 17.50 -11.07 -5.37
CA ALA A 125 17.85 -9.66 -5.46
C ALA A 125 18.07 -9.04 -4.06
N LEU A 126 17.13 -9.21 -3.14
CA LEU A 126 17.19 -8.65 -1.79
C LEU A 126 18.41 -9.15 -1.02
N THR A 127 18.71 -10.46 -1.08
CA THR A 127 19.91 -11.02 -0.45
C THR A 127 21.21 -10.57 -1.11
N CYS A 128 21.21 -10.30 -2.42
CA CYS A 128 22.36 -9.70 -3.09
C CYS A 128 22.65 -8.30 -2.53
N TRP A 129 21.63 -7.45 -2.43
CA TRP A 129 21.76 -6.10 -1.87
C TRP A 129 22.13 -6.12 -0.38
N ALA A 130 21.52 -7.01 0.40
CA ALA A 130 21.75 -7.07 1.85
C ALA A 130 23.20 -7.37 2.23
N LYS A 131 23.99 -8.00 1.36
CA LYS A 131 25.43 -8.24 1.58
C LYS A 131 26.23 -6.95 1.78
N PHE A 132 25.79 -5.86 1.15
CA PHE A 132 26.49 -4.57 1.18
C PHE A 132 25.96 -3.65 2.29
N LEU A 133 24.92 -4.04 3.03
CA LEU A 133 24.36 -3.19 4.08
C LEU A 133 25.32 -3.01 5.26
N ASP A 134 26.07 -4.05 5.63
CA ASP A 134 27.08 -3.91 6.69
C ASP A 134 28.15 -2.88 6.31
N GLU A 135 28.51 -2.78 5.02
CA GLU A 135 29.49 -1.82 4.52
C GLU A 135 28.94 -0.39 4.55
N VAL A 136 27.66 -0.20 4.21
CA VAL A 136 27.02 1.12 4.17
C VAL A 136 26.72 1.64 5.58
N VAL A 137 26.17 0.80 6.47
CA VAL A 137 25.84 1.22 7.85
C VAL A 137 27.12 1.54 8.65
N LEU A 138 28.23 0.86 8.38
CA LEU A 138 29.54 1.20 8.97
C LEU A 138 30.18 2.46 8.33
N SER A 139 29.76 2.85 7.12
CA SER A 139 30.23 4.08 6.46
C SER A 139 29.43 5.33 6.85
N GLU A 140 28.21 5.14 7.35
CA GLU A 140 27.37 6.19 7.93
C GLU A 140 27.62 6.29 9.46
N GLU A 141 28.88 6.50 9.86
CA GLU A 141 29.16 7.12 11.16
C GLU A 141 28.74 8.60 11.07
N VAL A 142 27.57 8.90 11.63
CA VAL A 142 27.10 10.27 11.95
C VAL A 142 27.44 10.59 13.40
#